data_AF-D5RMI2-F1
#
_entry.id   AF-D5RMI2-F1
#
_cell.length_a   1.000
_cell.length_b   1.000
_cell.length_c   1.000
_cell.angle_alpha   90.00
_cell.angle_beta   90.00
_cell.angle_gamma   90.00
#
_symmetry.space_group_name_H-M   'P 1'
#
loop_
_entity.id
_entity.type
_entity.pdbx_description
1 polymer ?
#
loop_
_entity_poly.entity_id
_entity_poly.type
_entity_poly.pdbx_seq_one_letter_code
_entity_poly.pdbx_strand_id
1 'polypeptide(L)' 'PAPPGFAPGAARQAHEARWTEAAYATLHELLATLPPAWRAALKRACFAALREAPAEEPAEDVIRRTFAARMAATEGGAA' A
#
# COMPACT_ATOMS: atom_id res chain seq x y z
N PRO A 1 -14.99 -13.19 -14.04
CA PRO A 1 -13.93 -13.26 -15.08
C PRO A 1 -13.93 -11.96 -15.89
N ALA A 2 -12.78 -11.52 -16.42
CA ALA A 2 -12.74 -10.35 -17.30
C ALA A 2 -13.48 -10.63 -18.62
N PRO A 3 -14.09 -9.61 -19.26
CA PRO A 3 -14.77 -9.78 -20.55
C PRO A 3 -13.79 -10.29 -21.65
N PRO A 4 -14.26 -11.06 -22.64
CA PRO A 4 -13.44 -11.46 -23.78
C PRO A 4 -12.85 -10.22 -24.49
N GLY A 5 -11.53 -10.21 -24.72
CA GLY A 5 -10.82 -9.10 -25.34
C GLY A 5 -10.37 -7.98 -24.38
N PHE A 6 -10.70 -8.06 -23.09
CA PHE A 6 -10.16 -7.14 -22.09
C PHE A 6 -8.76 -7.58 -21.64
N ALA A 7 -7.74 -6.85 -22.10
CA ALA A 7 -6.39 -6.96 -21.56
C ALA A 7 -6.12 -5.75 -20.64
N PRO A 8 -5.87 -5.94 -19.34
CA PRO A 8 -5.41 -4.84 -18.50
C PRO A 8 -4.10 -4.31 -19.09
N GLY A 9 -3.98 -2.99 -19.29
CA GLY A 9 -2.74 -2.39 -19.80
C GLY A 9 -1.54 -2.68 -18.88
N ALA A 10 -0.32 -2.54 -19.40
CA ALA A 10 0.92 -2.89 -18.67
C ALA A 10 1.01 -2.25 -17.28
N ALA A 11 0.51 -1.02 -17.12
CA ALA A 11 0.46 -0.34 -15.83
C ALA A 11 -0.40 -1.06 -14.78
N ARG A 12 -1.56 -1.60 -15.18
CA ARG A 12 -2.43 -2.36 -14.27
C ARG A 12 -1.84 -3.71 -13.92
N GLN A 13 -1.22 -4.39 -14.89
CA GLN A 13 -0.54 -5.66 -14.65
C GLN A 13 0.61 -5.50 -13.65
N ALA A 14 1.48 -4.49 -13.83
CA ALA A 14 2.57 -4.20 -12.91
C ALA A 14 2.06 -3.86 -11.50
N HIS A 15 0.95 -3.13 -11.41
CA HIS A 15 0.31 -2.81 -10.14
C HIS A 15 -0.23 -4.08 -9.45
N GLU A 16 -1.02 -4.90 -10.15
CA GLU A 16 -1.62 -6.11 -9.59
C GLU A 16 -0.59 -7.19 -9.27
N ALA A 17 0.57 -7.22 -9.96
CA ALA A 17 1.68 -8.10 -9.61
C ALA A 17 2.28 -7.79 -8.23
N ARG A 18 2.27 -6.51 -7.83
CA ARG A 18 2.75 -6.04 -6.52
C ARG A 18 1.65 -6.09 -5.46
N TRP A 19 0.41 -5.77 -5.86
CA TRP A 19 -0.75 -5.72 -4.98
C TRP A 19 -1.50 -7.04 -4.96
N THR A 20 -0.86 -8.04 -4.36
CA THR A 20 -1.45 -9.34 -4.07
C THR A 20 -2.56 -9.23 -3.01
N GLU A 21 -3.34 -10.29 -2.84
CA GLU A 21 -4.33 -10.38 -1.77
C GLU A 21 -3.69 -10.16 -0.38
N ALA A 22 -2.51 -10.73 -0.14
CA ALA A 22 -1.77 -10.58 1.11
C ALA A 22 -1.30 -9.13 1.36
N ALA A 23 -0.86 -8.43 0.31
CA ALA A 23 -0.53 -7.01 0.40
C ALA A 23 -1.76 -6.16 0.75
N TYR A 24 -2.92 -6.44 0.13
CA TYR A 24 -4.17 -5.76 0.47
C TYR A 24 -4.66 -6.08 1.87
N ALA A 25 -4.55 -7.33 2.33
CA ALA A 25 -4.89 -7.73 3.68
C ALA A 25 -4.05 -6.97 4.71
N THR A 26 -2.73 -6.94 4.51
CA THR A 26 -1.79 -6.19 5.37
C THR A 26 -2.15 -4.70 5.41
N LEU A 27 -2.46 -4.08 4.26
CA LEU A 27 -2.89 -2.69 4.21
C LEU A 27 -4.20 -2.47 4.98
N HIS A 28 -5.19 -3.34 4.80
CA HIS A 28 -6.49 -3.20 5.46
C HIS A 28 -6.42 -3.39 6.97
N GLU A 29 -5.62 -4.34 7.45
CA GLU A 29 -5.35 -4.55 8.88
C GLU A 29 -4.81 -3.26 9.52
N LEU A 30 -3.81 -2.63 8.90
CA LEU A 30 -3.22 -1.39 9.40
C LEU A 30 -4.16 -0.19 9.28
N LEU A 31 -4.95 -0.10 8.21
CA LEU A 31 -5.95 0.96 8.07
C LEU A 31 -7.06 0.84 9.13
N ALA A 32 -7.38 -0.38 9.56
CA ALA A 32 -8.39 -0.61 10.59
C ALA A 32 -7.99 -0.03 11.96
N THR A 33 -6.68 0.09 12.24
CA THR A 33 -6.18 0.70 13.49
C THR A 33 -6.20 2.23 13.46
N LEU A 34 -6.58 2.85 12.33
CA LEU A 34 -6.56 4.30 12.15
C LEU A 34 -7.97 4.90 12.10
N PRO A 35 -8.13 6.16 12.58
CA PRO A 35 -9.32 6.95 12.32
C PRO A 35 -9.59 7.05 10.80
N PRO A 36 -10.86 7.00 10.35
CA PRO A 36 -11.21 7.09 8.93
C PRO A 36 -10.58 8.27 8.20
N ALA A 37 -10.47 9.43 8.88
CA ALA A 37 -9.87 10.64 8.33
C ALA A 37 -8.39 10.47 7.90
N TRP A 38 -7.66 9.53 8.50
CA TRP A 38 -6.22 9.33 8.27
C TRP A 38 -5.94 8.23 7.26
N ARG A 39 -6.90 7.33 7.03
CA ARG A 39 -6.77 6.16 6.14
C ARG A 39 -6.37 6.54 4.73
N ALA A 40 -6.95 7.61 4.19
CA ALA A 40 -6.66 8.08 2.84
C ALA A 40 -5.20 8.51 2.67
N ALA A 41 -4.61 9.15 3.69
CA ALA A 41 -3.22 9.58 3.65
C ALA A 41 -2.26 8.39 3.71
N LEU A 42 -2.49 7.42 4.61
CA LEU A 42 -1.68 6.21 4.69
C LEU A 42 -1.75 5.40 3.39
N LYS A 43 -2.96 5.18 2.86
CA LYS A 43 -3.15 4.42 1.61
C LYS A 43 -2.33 5.00 0.46
N ARG A 44 -2.36 6.33 0.28
CA ARG A 44 -1.54 7.02 -0.73
C ARG A 44 -0.04 6.83 -0.49
N ALA A 45 0.40 6.89 0.76
CA ALA A 45 1.81 6.68 1.11
C ALA A 45 2.26 5.26 0.77
N CYS A 46 1.49 4.23 1.15
CA CYS A 46 1.81 2.84 0.82
C CYS A 46 1.82 2.61 -0.69
N PHE A 47 0.88 3.20 -1.44
CA PHE A 47 0.83 3.11 -2.90
C PHE A 47 2.06 3.73 -3.57
N ALA A 48 2.54 4.86 -3.05
CA ALA A 48 3.77 5.48 -3.53
C ALA A 48 4.99 4.62 -3.17
N ALA A 49 5.10 4.18 -1.92
CA ALA A 49 6.23 3.37 -1.45
C ALA A 49 6.37 2.06 -2.24
N LEU A 50 5.26 1.36 -2.51
CA LEU A 50 5.28 0.11 -3.28
C LEU A 50 5.66 0.28 -4.75
N ARG A 51 5.39 1.46 -5.32
CA ARG A 51 5.79 1.81 -6.69
C ARG A 51 7.29 2.05 -6.82
N GLU A 52 7.89 2.66 -5.80
CA GLU A 52 9.32 2.99 -5.78
C GLU A 52 10.19 1.84 -5.23
N ALA A 53 9.60 0.91 -4.47
CA ALA A 53 10.33 -0.21 -3.88
C ALA A 53 10.77 -1.24 -4.94
N PRO A 54 11.95 -1.87 -4.77
CA PRO A 54 12.42 -2.95 -5.65
C PRO A 54 11.39 -4.08 -5.77
N ALA A 55 11.36 -4.73 -6.94
CA ALA A 55 10.38 -5.76 -7.24
C ALA A 55 10.53 -7.00 -6.34
N GLU A 56 11.76 -7.28 -5.91
CA GLU A 56 12.14 -8.39 -5.04
C GLU A 56 11.74 -8.17 -3.58
N GLU A 57 11.46 -6.92 -3.21
CA GLU A 57 11.08 -6.58 -1.84
C GLU A 57 9.61 -6.99 -1.58
N PRO A 58 9.31 -7.78 -0.53
CA PRO A 58 7.96 -8.16 -0.19
C PRO A 58 7.06 -6.94 0.03
N ALA A 59 5.87 -6.97 -0.58
CA ALA A 59 4.96 -5.82 -0.55
C ALA A 59 4.46 -5.51 0.87
N GLU A 60 4.24 -6.56 1.66
CA GLU A 60 3.82 -6.52 3.05
C GLU A 60 4.85 -5.77 3.91
N ASP A 61 6.14 -6.01 3.69
CA ASP A 61 7.23 -5.37 4.44
C ASP A 61 7.33 -3.88 4.11
N VAL A 62 7.20 -3.52 2.83
CA VAL A 62 7.13 -2.12 2.38
C VAL A 62 5.95 -1.40 3.03
N ILE A 63 4.78 -2.03 3.08
CA ILE A 63 3.57 -1.49 3.72
C ILE A 63 3.79 -1.29 5.22
N ARG A 64 4.31 -2.30 5.93
CA ARG A 64 4.56 -2.24 7.38
C ARG A 64 5.59 -1.16 7.74
N ARG A 65 6.69 -1.05 6.99
CA ARG A 65 7.69 0.01 7.17
C ARG A 65 7.10 1.39 6.92
N THR A 66 6.30 1.54 5.86
CA THR A 66 5.65 2.82 5.53
C THR A 66 4.70 3.25 6.64
N PHE A 67 3.91 2.33 7.18
CA PHE A 67 3.04 2.57 8.32
C PHE A 67 3.83 3.03 9.55
N ALA A 68 4.86 2.28 9.95
CA ALA A 68 5.69 2.61 11.10
C ALA A 68 6.31 4.01 10.99
N ALA A 69 6.86 4.35 9.81
CA ALA A 69 7.41 5.68 9.55
C ALA A 69 6.36 6.80 9.68
N ARG A 70 5.11 6.55 9.25
CA ARG A 70 4.02 7.53 9.37
C ARG A 70 3.56 7.73 10.81
N MET A 71 3.49 6.66 11.60
CA MET A 71 3.13 6.77 13.02
C MET A 71 4.20 7.51 13.82
N ALA A 72 5.48 7.23 13.57
CA ALA A 72 6.59 7.94 14.20
C ALA A 72 6.59 9.45 13.85
N ALA A 73 6.27 9.80 12.60
CA ALA A 73 6.20 11.20 12.18
C ALA A 73 5.04 11.97 12.84
N THR A 74 3.92 11.31 13.17
CA THR A 74 2.82 11.94 13.91
C THR A 74 3.15 12.16 15.39
N GLU A 75 3.98 11.29 15.99
CA GLU A 75 4.40 11.41 17.39
C GLU A 75 5.50 12.47 17.57
N GLY A 76 6.43 12.58 16.62
CA GLY A 76 7.52 13.57 16.65
C GLY A 76 7.13 15.00 16.26
N GLY A 77 5.93 15.23 15.72
CA GLY A 77 5.43 16.55 15.32
C GLY A 77 4.65 17.29 16.41
N ALA A 78 4.50 16.70 17.59
CA ALA A 78 3.75 17.27 18.72
C ALA A 78 4.65 17.91 19.80
N ALA A 79 5.92 18.21 19.48
CA ALA A 79 6.89 18.84 20.36
C ALA A 79 7.13 20.31 19.98
#